data_AF-A0A0M9A3Z9-F1
#
_entry.id   AF-A0A0M9A3Z9-F1
#
_cell.length_a   1.000
_cell.length_b   1.000
_cell.length_c   1.000
_cell.angle_alpha   90.00
_cell.angle_beta   90.00
_cell.angle_gamma   90.00
#
_symmetry.space_group_name_H-M   'P 1'
#
loop_
_entity.id
_entity.type
_entity.pdbx_description
1 polymer ?
#
loop_
_entity_poly.entity_id
_entity_poly.type
_entity_poly.pdbx_seq_one_letter_code
_entity_poly.pdbx_strand_id
1 'polypeptide(L)'
;MEGARIHAENAIRQRNQALNYLRMSARVDAVASRVQTALTTRKVTQSMAGVVKAMDAAMKSMNLEKISRLMDKFESQFEDLDVQSSYMENAMSQTTTTNIPQNDVDSLLQQVADEAGLELNMELPSGQLGSIGTSTVSQEQDELTQRLARLRE
;
A
#
# COMPACT_ATOMS: atom_id res chain seq x y z
N MET A 1 -22.39 21.62 -85.64
CA MET A 1 -22.85 22.21 -84.36
C MET A 1 -23.59 21.20 -83.47
N GLU A 2 -24.22 20.15 -84.00
CA GLU A 2 -24.98 19.18 -83.19
C GLU A 2 -24.12 18.31 -82.25
N GLY A 3 -22.92 17.88 -82.67
CA GLY A 3 -22.03 17.07 -81.82
C GLY A 3 -21.64 17.79 -80.51
N ALA A 4 -21.35 19.09 -80.57
CA ALA A 4 -21.06 19.89 -79.37
C ALA A 4 -22.27 19.99 -78.43
N ARG A 5 -23.48 20.04 -78.97
CA ARG A 5 -24.73 20.08 -78.19
C ARG A 5 -24.99 18.76 -77.47
N ILE A 6 -24.73 17.62 -78.14
CA ILE A 6 -24.86 16.28 -77.54
C ILE A 6 -23.81 16.07 -76.43
N HIS A 7 -22.56 16.50 -76.64
CA HIS A 7 -21.53 16.42 -75.60
C HIS A 7 -21.86 17.31 -74.39
N ALA A 8 -22.39 18.52 -74.62
CA ALA A 8 -22.85 19.39 -73.54
C ALA A 8 -24.03 18.77 -72.75
N GLU A 9 -25.00 18.17 -73.43
CA GLU A 9 -26.12 17.49 -72.77
C GLU A 9 -25.64 16.28 -71.94
N ASN A 10 -24.75 15.46 -72.50
CA ASN A 10 -24.16 14.34 -71.80
C ASN A 10 -23.35 14.78 -70.56
N ALA A 11 -22.62 15.90 -70.66
CA ALA A 11 -21.88 16.46 -69.53
C ALA A 11 -22.82 16.92 -68.40
N ILE A 12 -23.94 17.57 -68.74
CA ILE A 12 -24.97 17.96 -67.77
C ILE A 12 -25.61 16.71 -67.13
N ARG A 13 -25.90 15.69 -67.94
CA ARG A 13 -26.46 14.42 -67.45
C ARG A 13 -25.51 13.72 -66.48
N GLN A 14 -24.23 13.60 -66.83
CA GLN A 14 -23.21 13.01 -65.97
C GLN A 14 -23.02 13.80 -64.67
N ARG A 15 -23.02 15.13 -64.72
CA ARG A 15 -22.97 15.97 -63.51
C ARG A 15 -24.15 15.70 -62.58
N ASN A 16 -25.37 15.62 -63.11
CA ASN A 16 -26.56 15.33 -62.31
C ASN A 16 -26.55 13.91 -61.75
N GLN A 17 -26.10 12.92 -62.54
CA GLN A 17 -25.92 11.55 -62.07
C GLN A 17 -24.87 11.47 -60.94
N ALA A 18 -23.73 12.15 -61.09
CA ALA A 18 -22.69 12.21 -60.07
C ALA A 18 -23.21 12.81 -58.75
N LEU A 19 -24.00 13.89 -58.81
CA LEU A 19 -24.63 14.48 -57.62
C LEU A 19 -25.61 13.52 -56.94
N ASN A 20 -26.40 12.77 -57.71
CA ASN A 20 -27.30 11.77 -57.15
C ASN A 20 -26.53 10.59 -56.53
N TYR A 21 -25.46 10.11 -57.17
CA TYR A 21 -24.59 9.08 -56.59
C TYR A 21 -23.88 9.57 -55.31
N LEU A 22 -23.44 10.82 -55.26
CA LEU A 22 -22.83 11.41 -54.07
C LEU A 22 -23.82 11.45 -52.89
N ARG A 23 -25.07 11.86 -53.15
CA ARG A 23 -26.14 11.82 -52.12
C ARG A 23 -26.44 10.41 -51.66
N MET A 24 -26.47 9.44 -52.57
CA MET A 24 -26.68 8.04 -52.21
C MET A 24 -25.52 7.49 -51.38
N SER A 25 -24.28 7.79 -51.77
CA SER A 25 -23.06 7.42 -51.04
C SER A 25 -23.09 7.96 -49.61
N ALA A 26 -23.42 9.24 -49.41
CA ALA A 26 -23.52 9.84 -48.08
C ALA A 26 -24.58 9.14 -47.19
N ARG A 27 -25.72 8.72 -47.78
CA ARG A 27 -26.74 7.95 -47.06
C ARG A 27 -26.25 6.55 -46.69
N VAL A 28 -25.55 5.88 -47.60
CA VAL A 28 -24.97 4.55 -47.35
C VAL A 28 -23.90 4.61 -46.27
N ASP A 29 -23.03 5.62 -46.30
CA ASP A 29 -21.98 5.83 -45.30
C ASP A 29 -22.57 6.08 -43.90
N ALA A 30 -23.63 6.88 -43.81
CA ALA A 30 -24.34 7.10 -42.54
C ALA A 30 -24.93 5.79 -41.97
N VAL A 31 -25.46 4.91 -42.83
CA VAL A 31 -25.96 3.59 -42.40
C VAL A 31 -24.80 2.66 -42.01
N ALA A 32 -23.72 2.64 -42.78
CA ALA A 32 -22.52 1.86 -42.49
C ALA A 32 -21.92 2.24 -41.14
N SER A 33 -21.83 3.55 -40.84
CA SER A 33 -21.39 4.07 -39.54
C SER A 33 -22.26 3.55 -38.39
N ARG A 34 -23.60 3.60 -38.54
CA ARG A 34 -24.53 3.06 -37.53
C ARG A 34 -24.35 1.56 -37.32
N VAL A 35 -24.18 0.79 -38.41
CA VAL A 35 -23.93 -0.65 -38.32
C VAL A 35 -22.60 -0.94 -37.63
N GLN A 36 -21.55 -0.17 -37.93
CA GLN A 36 -20.24 -0.31 -37.29
C GLN A 36 -20.29 -0.01 -35.80
N THR A 37 -21.04 1.03 -35.39
CA THR A 37 -21.31 1.30 -33.97
C THR A 37 -22.05 0.13 -33.33
N ALA A 38 -23.12 -0.36 -33.95
CA ALA A 38 -23.88 -1.49 -33.42
C ALA A 38 -23.02 -2.76 -33.27
N LEU A 39 -22.15 -3.06 -34.23
CA LEU A 39 -21.21 -4.18 -34.14
C LEU A 39 -20.20 -4.02 -33.00
N THR A 40 -19.65 -2.81 -32.85
CA THR A 40 -18.71 -2.49 -31.76
C THR A 40 -19.40 -2.63 -30.40
N THR A 41 -20.60 -2.06 -30.24
CA THR A 41 -21.39 -2.19 -29.01
C THR A 41 -21.70 -3.65 -28.72
N ARG A 42 -22.11 -4.44 -29.73
CA ARG A 42 -22.36 -5.88 -29.55
C ARG A 42 -21.11 -6.63 -29.08
N LYS A 43 -19.94 -6.32 -29.64
CA LYS A 43 -18.67 -6.92 -29.21
C LYS A 43 -18.37 -6.58 -27.74
N VAL A 44 -18.57 -5.33 -27.34
CA VAL A 44 -18.42 -4.91 -25.93
C VAL A 44 -19.38 -5.66 -25.03
N THR A 45 -20.66 -5.79 -25.41
CA THR A 45 -21.65 -6.56 -24.63
C THR A 45 -21.25 -8.03 -24.50
N GLN A 46 -20.73 -8.66 -25.56
CA GLN A 46 -20.26 -10.04 -25.50
C GLN A 46 -19.05 -10.20 -24.58
N SER A 47 -18.08 -9.28 -24.65
CA SER A 47 -16.94 -9.25 -23.73
C SER A 47 -17.37 -9.07 -22.28
N MET A 48 -18.31 -8.14 -22.01
CA MET A 48 -18.88 -7.93 -20.69
C MET A 48 -19.58 -9.17 -20.17
N ALA A 49 -20.36 -9.88 -21.00
CA ALA A 49 -21.00 -11.13 -20.59
C ALA A 49 -19.98 -12.21 -20.18
N GLY A 50 -18.87 -12.31 -20.91
CA GLY A 50 -17.76 -13.21 -20.53
C GLY A 50 -17.12 -12.83 -19.19
N VAL A 51 -16.85 -11.54 -18.97
CA VAL A 51 -16.29 -11.02 -17.71
C VAL A 51 -17.23 -11.25 -16.54
N VAL A 52 -18.54 -10.97 -16.69
CA VAL A 52 -19.54 -11.19 -15.64
C VAL A 52 -19.61 -12.66 -15.27
N LYS A 53 -19.56 -13.58 -16.24
CA LYS A 53 -19.53 -15.02 -15.97
C LYS A 53 -18.25 -15.44 -15.24
N ALA A 54 -17.10 -14.88 -15.61
CA ALA A 54 -15.84 -15.13 -14.91
C ALA A 54 -15.86 -14.58 -13.48
N MET A 55 -16.44 -13.40 -13.28
CA MET A 55 -16.61 -12.76 -11.98
C MET A 55 -17.57 -13.56 -11.09
N ASP A 56 -18.68 -14.06 -11.63
CA ASP A 56 -19.61 -14.93 -10.90
C ASP A 56 -18.93 -16.22 -10.44
N ALA A 57 -18.15 -16.87 -11.31
CA ALA A 57 -17.34 -18.03 -10.94
C ALA A 57 -16.29 -17.70 -9.88
N ALA A 58 -15.62 -16.54 -9.98
CA ALA A 58 -14.65 -16.08 -9.00
C ALA A 58 -15.31 -15.82 -7.64
N MET A 59 -16.45 -15.12 -7.59
CA MET A 59 -17.21 -14.88 -6.37
C MET A 59 -17.69 -16.19 -5.73
N LYS A 60 -18.10 -17.18 -6.53
CA LYS A 60 -18.47 -18.51 -6.02
C LYS A 60 -17.28 -19.26 -5.40
N SER A 61 -16.07 -19.05 -5.93
CA SER A 61 -14.84 -19.59 -5.36
C SER A 61 -14.33 -18.81 -4.15
N MET A 62 -14.69 -17.53 -4.04
CA MET A 62 -14.39 -16.61 -2.96
C MET A 62 -15.35 -16.85 -1.78
N ASN A 63 -15.30 -18.06 -1.23
CA ASN A 63 -16.02 -18.39 0.00
C ASN A 63 -15.42 -17.53 1.14
N LEU A 64 -16.20 -16.60 1.69
CA LEU A 64 -15.83 -15.75 2.83
C LEU A 64 -15.28 -16.58 4.00
N GLU A 65 -15.76 -17.81 4.18
CA GLU A 65 -15.26 -18.73 5.20
C GLU A 65 -13.80 -19.15 4.96
N LYS A 66 -13.38 -19.31 3.70
CA LYS A 66 -11.97 -19.60 3.37
C LYS A 66 -11.08 -18.39 3.59
N ILE A 67 -11.57 -17.18 3.33
CA ILE A 67 -10.84 -15.94 3.59
C ILE A 67 -10.72 -15.71 5.09
N SER A 68 -11.79 -15.89 5.86
CA SER A 68 -11.76 -15.84 7.33
C SER A 68 -10.71 -16.81 7.89
N ARG A 69 -10.76 -18.08 7.49
CA ARG A 69 -9.77 -19.08 7.93
C ARG A 69 -8.33 -18.75 7.51
N LEU A 70 -8.14 -18.08 6.37
CA LEU A 70 -6.82 -17.63 5.93
C LEU A 70 -6.33 -16.46 6.79
N MET A 71 -7.22 -15.54 7.15
CA MET A 71 -6.90 -14.42 8.05
C MET A 71 -6.59 -14.91 9.46
N ASP A 72 -7.38 -15.84 10.01
CA ASP A 72 -7.11 -16.46 11.31
C ASP A 72 -5.72 -17.12 11.34
N LYS A 73 -5.35 -17.80 10.24
CA LYS A 73 -4.04 -18.44 10.10
C LYS A 73 -2.89 -17.44 9.89
N PHE A 74 -3.17 -16.31 9.25
CA PHE A 74 -2.20 -15.24 9.08
C PHE A 74 -1.92 -14.54 10.42
N GLU A 75 -2.97 -14.29 11.20
CA GLU A 75 -2.87 -13.74 12.56
C GLU A 75 -2.06 -14.67 13.46
N SER A 76 -2.38 -15.96 13.50
CA SER A 76 -1.60 -16.93 14.30
C SER A 76 -0.13 -17.00 13.87
N GLN A 77 0.14 -16.96 12.56
CA GLN A 77 1.53 -16.97 12.07
C GLN A 77 2.29 -15.69 12.40
N PHE A 78 1.61 -14.54 12.42
CA PHE A 78 2.22 -13.28 12.82
C PHE A 78 2.47 -13.22 14.32
N GLU A 79 1.55 -13.74 15.12
CA GLU A 79 1.73 -13.86 16.57
C GLU A 79 2.90 -14.80 16.90
N ASP A 80 3.00 -15.97 16.24
CA ASP A 80 4.14 -16.89 16.39
C ASP A 80 5.47 -16.21 16.04
N LEU A 81 5.49 -15.40 14.98
CA LEU A 81 6.68 -14.67 14.54
C LEU A 81 7.07 -13.58 15.54
N ASP A 82 6.09 -12.87 16.11
CA ASP A 82 6.33 -11.87 17.15
C ASP A 82 6.88 -12.51 18.44
N VAL A 83 6.30 -13.63 18.88
CA VAL A 83 6.82 -14.39 20.02
C VAL A 83 8.21 -14.93 19.74
N GLN A 84 8.48 -15.44 18.54
CA GLN A 84 9.81 -15.90 18.14
C GLN A 84 10.83 -14.77 18.13
N SER A 85 10.46 -13.58 17.63
CA SER A 85 11.30 -12.39 17.64
C SER A 85 11.58 -11.92 19.07
N SER A 86 10.55 -11.84 19.92
CA SER A 86 10.70 -11.48 21.34
C SER A 86 11.57 -12.48 22.10
N TYR A 87 11.41 -13.79 21.84
CA TYR A 87 12.26 -14.81 22.45
C TYR A 87 13.72 -14.69 21.98
N MET A 88 13.93 -14.44 20.69
CA MET A 88 15.26 -14.19 20.13
C MET A 88 15.90 -12.95 20.74
N GLU A 89 15.17 -11.85 20.84
CA GLU A 89 15.63 -10.60 21.45
C GLU A 89 15.97 -10.80 22.93
N ASN A 90 15.14 -11.51 23.69
CA ASN A 90 15.42 -11.84 25.09
C ASN A 90 16.67 -12.73 25.24
N ALA A 91 16.85 -13.74 24.39
CA ALA A 91 18.03 -14.62 24.41
C ALA A 91 19.31 -13.88 24.00
N MET A 92 19.22 -13.00 22.99
CA MET A 92 20.31 -12.13 22.58
C MET A 92 20.63 -11.09 23.66
N SER A 93 19.62 -10.53 24.33
CA SER A 93 19.80 -9.59 25.44
C SER A 93 20.49 -10.26 26.62
N GLN A 94 20.09 -11.46 27.03
CA GLN A 94 20.77 -12.20 28.12
C GLN A 94 22.23 -12.53 27.78
N THR A 95 22.49 -12.93 26.54
CA THR A 95 23.87 -13.22 26.08
C THR A 95 24.70 -11.93 26.03
N THR A 96 24.11 -10.83 25.56
CA THR A 96 24.77 -9.54 25.43
C THR A 96 25.00 -8.87 26.78
N THR A 97 24.08 -8.97 27.75
CA THR A 97 24.23 -8.44 29.12
C THR A 97 25.50 -8.93 29.81
N THR A 98 25.98 -10.14 29.47
CA THR A 98 27.24 -10.67 30.04
C THR A 98 28.48 -9.97 29.45
N ASN A 99 28.42 -9.55 28.18
CA ASN A 99 29.54 -8.93 27.46
C ASN A 99 29.47 -7.40 27.42
N ILE A 100 28.28 -6.82 27.61
CA ILE A 100 28.00 -5.39 27.58
C ILE A 100 27.24 -5.04 28.88
N PRO A 101 27.95 -4.63 29.94
CA PRO A 101 27.33 -4.22 31.20
C PRO A 101 26.45 -2.99 30.99
N GLN A 102 25.25 -2.99 31.57
CA GLN A 102 24.29 -1.91 31.40
C GLN A 102 24.84 -0.56 31.89
N ASN A 103 25.60 -0.57 32.99
CA ASN A 103 26.28 0.62 33.53
C ASN A 103 27.27 1.26 32.55
N ASP A 104 27.98 0.45 31.74
CA ASP A 104 28.96 0.95 30.78
C ASP A 104 28.27 1.60 29.57
N VAL A 105 27.11 1.06 29.17
CA VAL A 105 26.25 1.65 28.12
C VAL A 105 25.64 2.96 28.60
N ASP A 106 25.12 3.00 29.83
CA ASP A 106 24.52 4.21 30.39
C ASP A 106 25.57 5.34 30.56
N SER A 107 26.79 5.00 30.99
CA SER A 107 27.89 5.96 31.06
C SER A 107 28.31 6.48 29.69
N LEU A 108 28.40 5.61 28.68
CA LEU A 108 28.72 6.02 27.31
C LEU A 108 27.60 6.86 26.70
N LEU A 109 26.34 6.50 26.96
CA LEU A 109 25.16 7.24 26.51
C LEU A 109 25.15 8.66 27.09
N GLN A 110 25.44 8.79 28.39
CA GLN A 110 25.58 10.09 29.05
C GLN A 110 26.72 10.91 28.42
N GLN A 111 27.89 10.31 28.21
CA GLN A 111 29.04 10.99 27.62
C GLN A 111 28.76 11.46 26.18
N VAL A 112 28.09 10.65 25.37
CA VAL A 112 27.71 11.00 24.00
C VAL A 112 26.57 12.03 23.98
N ALA A 113 25.62 11.96 24.91
CA ALA A 113 24.57 12.96 25.07
C ALA A 113 25.16 14.33 25.44
N ASP A 114 26.11 14.36 26.39
CA ASP A 114 26.83 15.56 26.79
C ASP A 114 27.68 16.11 25.61
N GLU A 115 28.34 15.24 24.83
CA GLU A 115 29.15 15.62 23.65
C GLU A 115 28.30 16.11 22.47
N ALA A 116 27.10 15.56 22.28
CA ALA A 116 26.13 16.01 21.29
C ALA A 116 25.36 17.28 21.73
N GLY A 117 25.59 17.79 22.95
CA GLY A 117 24.86 18.92 23.51
C GLY A 117 23.38 18.61 23.81
N LEU A 118 23.01 17.34 23.86
CA LEU A 118 21.74 16.86 24.38
C LEU A 118 21.87 16.78 25.91
N GLU A 119 21.91 17.94 26.57
CA GLU A 119 21.72 17.97 28.01
C GLU A 119 20.36 17.32 28.33
N LEU A 120 20.37 16.11 28.89
CA LEU A 120 19.24 15.41 29.50
C LEU A 120 18.70 16.16 30.75
N ASN A 121 18.83 17.49 30.78
CA ASN A 121 18.50 18.38 31.88
C ASN A 121 17.45 19.44 31.49
N MET A 122 16.81 19.34 30.32
CA MET A 122 15.90 20.39 29.83
C MET A 122 14.53 19.94 29.29
N GLU A 123 14.04 18.71 29.48
CA GLU A 123 12.59 18.45 29.27
C GLU A 123 12.02 17.12 29.81
N LEU A 124 12.40 16.69 31.01
CA LEU A 124 11.53 15.83 31.82
C LEU A 124 10.98 16.69 32.95
N PRO A 125 9.68 17.06 32.95
CA PRO A 125 9.08 17.85 34.01
C PRO A 125 8.85 16.94 35.23
N SER A 126 9.91 16.63 35.97
CA SER A 126 9.76 16.22 37.36
C SER A 126 9.63 17.48 38.20
N GLY A 127 8.40 17.74 38.60
CA GLY A 127 8.07 18.82 39.52
C GLY A 127 9.01 18.81 40.73
N GLN A 128 9.60 19.98 40.97
CA GLN A 128 9.96 20.53 42.27
C GLN A 128 10.50 19.53 43.30
N LEU A 129 11.82 19.60 43.54
CA LEU A 129 12.54 19.58 44.83
C LEU A 129 14.02 19.31 44.49
N GLY A 130 14.88 20.32 44.43
CA GLY A 130 15.61 20.77 45.62
C GLY A 130 17.06 20.27 45.54
N SER A 131 18.00 21.20 45.47
CA SER A 131 19.43 20.95 45.67
C SER A 131 19.67 20.04 46.87
N ILE A 132 20.26 18.85 46.67
CA ILE A 132 21.17 18.09 47.57
C ILE A 132 21.43 16.68 46.97
N GLY A 133 22.72 16.33 46.79
CA GLY A 133 23.19 14.94 46.93
C GLY A 133 23.41 14.09 45.68
N THR A 134 24.58 14.22 45.04
CA THR A 134 25.16 13.20 44.12
C THR A 134 25.54 11.89 44.85
N SER A 135 25.24 11.76 46.15
CA SER A 135 25.63 10.63 47.01
C SER A 135 24.52 9.58 47.21
N THR A 136 23.27 9.87 46.84
CA THR A 136 22.11 9.08 47.27
C THR A 136 21.76 7.92 46.32
N VAL A 137 21.98 8.07 45.01
CA VAL A 137 21.60 7.04 44.02
C VAL A 137 22.45 5.77 44.15
N SER A 138 23.75 5.90 44.42
CA SER A 138 24.63 4.74 44.68
C SER A 138 24.31 4.07 46.02
N GLN A 139 23.91 4.84 47.04
CA GLN A 139 23.54 4.29 48.35
C GLN A 139 22.23 3.52 48.30
N GLU A 140 21.25 3.97 47.52
CA GLU A 140 19.96 3.28 47.37
C GLU A 140 20.10 1.93 46.65
N GLN A 141 20.98 1.83 45.65
CA GLN A 141 21.26 0.56 44.95
C GLN A 141 21.99 -0.45 45.85
N ASP A 142 22.97 0.01 46.65
CA ASP A 142 23.66 -0.84 47.62
C ASP A 142 22.72 -1.30 48.75
N GLU A 143 21.84 -0.43 49.24
CA GLU A 143 20.83 -0.77 50.25
C GLU A 143 19.78 -1.77 49.73
N LEU A 144 19.32 -1.63 48.49
CA LEU A 144 18.40 -2.58 47.85
C LEU A 144 19.05 -3.95 47.68
N THR A 145 20.32 -3.98 47.24
CA THR A 145 21.09 -5.23 47.09
C THR A 145 21.28 -5.91 48.44
N GLN A 146 21.54 -5.15 49.50
CA GLN A 146 21.70 -5.67 50.85
C GLN A 146 20.38 -6.11 51.50
N ARG A 147 19.25 -5.45 51.18
CA ARG A 147 17.90 -5.90 51.59
C ARG A 147 17.46 -7.16 50.86
N LEU A 148 17.76 -7.29 49.58
CA LEU A 148 17.47 -8.50 48.79
C LEU A 148 18.32 -9.69 49.27
N ALA A 149 19.57 -9.46 49.69
CA ALA A 149 20.41 -10.50 50.28
C ALA A 149 19.85 -10.99 51.63
N ARG A 150 19.36 -10.08 52.49
CA ARG A 150 18.72 -10.43 53.77
C ARG A 150 17.37 -11.12 53.64
N LEU A 151 16.71 -11.02 52.49
CA LEU A 151 15.44 -11.71 52.20
C LEU A 151 15.65 -13.11 51.58
N ARG A 152 16.90 -13.44 51.20
CA ARG A 152 17.29 -14.72 50.60
C ARG A 152 17.92 -15.71 51.59
N GLU A 153 18.22 -15.28 52.81
CA GLU A 153 18.44 -16.15 53.98
C GLU A 153 17.12 -16.41 54.70
#